data_AF-A0A3M1IJL8-F1
#
_entry.id   AF-A0A3M1IJL8-F1
#
_cell.length_a   1.000
_cell.length_b   1.000
_cell.length_c   1.000
_cell.angle_alpha   90.00
_cell.angle_beta   90.00
_cell.angle_gamma   90.00
#
_symmetry.space_group_name_H-M   'P 1'
#
loop_
_entity.id
_entity.type
_entity.pdbx_description
1 polymer ?
#
loop_
_entity_poly.entity_id
_entity_poly.type
_entity_poly.pdbx_seq_one_letter_code
_entity_poly.pdbx_strand_id
1 'polypeptide(L)'
;MSTTPLLECVPNFSEGRDPARIQQITDQIKSVAGVKLLDVDPGQATNRTVVTFVGPPEAVIEAAFRAIRTAASVIDMAQHQGEHPRMGATDVCPLIPVSGITMEEAAEYARRLGQRVGEELGIPVYLYEAAATRPERRNLATIRAG
;
A
#
# COMPACT_ATOMS: atom_id res chain seq x y z
N MET A 1 30.01 -5.52 -7.14
CA MET A 1 29.28 -6.06 -5.96
C MET A 1 27.84 -6.25 -6.40
N SER A 2 27.27 -7.46 -6.29
CA SER A 2 25.84 -7.67 -6.57
C SER A 2 25.05 -7.01 -5.44
N THR A 3 24.39 -5.89 -5.74
CA THR A 3 23.47 -5.23 -4.81
C THR A 3 22.25 -6.10 -4.62
N THR A 4 21.93 -6.47 -3.39
CA THR A 4 20.71 -7.22 -3.07
C THR A 4 19.48 -6.37 -3.40
N PRO A 5 18.55 -6.84 -4.24
CA PRO A 5 17.33 -6.10 -4.56
C PRO A 5 16.50 -5.83 -3.31
N LEU A 6 16.20 -4.55 -3.05
CA LEU A 6 15.45 -4.10 -1.89
C LEU A 6 14.39 -3.09 -2.33
N LEU A 7 13.14 -3.41 -2.03
CA LEU A 7 11.97 -2.61 -2.32
C LEU A 7 11.35 -2.14 -1.00
N GLU A 8 10.96 -0.87 -0.94
CA GLU A 8 10.17 -0.30 0.15
C GLU A 8 8.71 -0.19 -0.28
N CYS A 9 7.80 -0.43 0.66
CA CYS A 9 6.38 -0.19 0.48
C CYS A 9 5.83 0.64 1.64
N VAL A 10 5.06 1.67 1.29
CA VAL A 10 4.54 2.65 2.26
C VAL A 10 3.02 2.77 2.16
N PRO A 11 2.23 1.71 2.39
CA PRO A 11 0.79 1.79 2.26
C PRO A 11 0.16 2.70 3.30
N ASN A 12 -0.99 3.27 2.94
CA ASN A 12 -1.77 4.13 3.80
C ASN A 12 -3.15 3.52 4.00
N PHE A 13 -3.46 3.18 5.25
CA PHE A 13 -4.74 2.57 5.61
C PHE A 13 -5.64 3.60 6.27
N SER A 14 -6.93 3.60 5.90
CA SER A 14 -7.96 4.48 6.43
C SER A 14 -8.46 3.98 7.80
N GLU A 15 -7.54 3.90 8.75
CA GLU A 15 -7.78 3.58 10.16
C GLU A 15 -6.61 4.15 10.96
N GLY A 16 -6.89 4.95 11.99
CA GLY A 16 -5.88 5.57 12.85
C GLY A 16 -6.27 5.58 14.34
N ARG A 17 -7.34 4.88 14.72
CA ARG A 17 -7.94 4.94 16.06
C ARG A 17 -8.10 3.58 16.71
N ASP A 18 -8.43 2.55 15.94
CA ASP A 18 -8.57 1.18 16.44
C ASP A 18 -7.23 0.42 16.33
N PRO A 19 -6.49 0.25 17.45
CA PRO A 19 -5.20 -0.45 17.44
C PRO A 19 -5.35 -1.94 17.09
N ALA A 20 -6.50 -2.56 17.34
CA ALA A 20 -6.71 -3.97 17.03
C ALA A 20 -6.82 -4.18 15.51
N ARG A 21 -7.48 -3.26 14.80
CA ARG A 21 -7.53 -3.28 13.31
C ARG A 21 -6.15 -3.03 12.70
N ILE A 22 -5.43 -2.04 13.22
CA ILE A 22 -4.06 -1.74 12.77
C ILE A 22 -3.14 -2.95 13.01
N GLN A 23 -3.28 -3.62 14.15
CA GLN A 23 -2.48 -4.82 14.45
C GLN A 23 -2.81 -5.96 13.48
N GLN A 24 -4.09 -6.24 13.19
CA GLN A 24 -4.49 -7.27 12.23
C GLN A 24 -3.87 -7.05 10.84
N ILE A 25 -3.82 -5.80 10.37
CA ILE A 25 -3.20 -5.45 9.08
C ILE A 25 -1.68 -5.63 9.14
N THR A 26 -1.02 -5.11 10.18
CA THR A 26 0.45 -5.18 10.30
C THR A 26 0.95 -6.60 10.57
N ASP A 27 0.16 -7.47 11.19
CA ASP A 27 0.48 -8.88 11.39
C ASP A 27 0.57 -9.64 10.06
N GLN A 28 -0.26 -9.30 9.07
CA GLN A 28 -0.13 -9.88 7.74
C GLN A 28 1.20 -9.51 7.08
N ILE A 29 1.67 -8.28 7.26
CA ILE A 29 2.97 -7.82 6.74
C ILE A 29 4.10 -8.61 7.41
N LYS A 30 4.08 -8.71 8.75
CA LYS A 30 5.07 -9.46 9.53
C LYS A 30 5.07 -10.95 9.23
N SER A 31 3.95 -11.51 8.77
CA SER A 31 3.83 -12.95 8.44
C SER A 31 4.60 -13.37 7.18
N VAL A 32 5.02 -12.42 6.34
CA VAL A 32 5.70 -12.73 5.09
C VAL A 32 7.20 -12.80 5.29
N ALA A 33 7.78 -13.97 5.01
CA ALA A 33 9.21 -14.19 5.11
C ALA A 33 10.00 -13.24 4.21
N GLY A 34 11.07 -12.64 4.74
CA GLY A 34 11.92 -11.70 4.03
C GLY A 34 11.43 -10.24 4.08
N VAL A 35 10.28 -9.96 4.69
CA VAL A 35 9.81 -8.60 4.93
C VAL A 35 10.18 -8.15 6.33
N LYS A 36 10.61 -6.89 6.44
CA LYS A 36 10.85 -6.20 7.70
C LYS A 36 9.91 -4.99 7.79
N LEU A 37 9.02 -5.02 8.78
CA LEU A 37 8.23 -3.85 9.18
C LEU A 37 9.18 -2.85 9.86
N LEU A 38 9.23 -1.63 9.34
CA LEU A 38 10.11 -0.57 9.83
C LEU A 38 9.36 0.41 10.73
N ASP A 39 8.16 0.81 10.33
CA ASP A 39 7.40 1.83 11.04
C ASP A 39 5.88 1.66 10.88
N VAL A 40 5.15 2.13 11.88
CA VAL A 40 3.68 2.20 11.93
C VAL A 40 3.30 3.51 12.61
N ASP A 41 2.80 4.46 11.83
CA ASP A 41 2.49 5.82 12.28
C ASP A 41 0.97 6.09 12.16
N PRO A 42 0.20 5.86 13.25
CA PRO A 42 -1.23 6.14 13.28
C PRO A 42 -1.54 7.59 13.66
N GLY A 43 -2.28 8.29 12.79
CA GLY A 43 -2.84 9.60 13.08
C GLY A 43 -4.31 9.52 13.50
N GLN A 44 -4.62 9.87 14.76
CA GLN A 44 -6.00 9.82 15.28
C GLN A 44 -6.94 10.85 14.63
N ALA A 45 -6.44 12.09 14.41
CA ALA A 45 -7.22 13.15 13.78
C ALA A 45 -7.46 12.88 12.28
N THR A 46 -6.41 12.46 11.58
CA THR A 46 -6.48 12.06 10.17
C THR A 46 -7.23 10.75 9.95
N ASN A 47 -7.40 9.94 11.00
CA ASN A 47 -7.91 8.57 10.97
C ASN A 47 -7.22 7.73 9.89
N ARG A 48 -5.89 7.80 9.87
CA ARG A 48 -5.06 7.15 8.87
C ARG A 48 -3.80 6.62 9.51
N THR A 49 -3.37 5.43 9.11
CA THR A 49 -2.07 4.87 9.49
C THR A 49 -1.18 4.76 8.27
N VAL A 50 0.02 5.32 8.37
CA VAL A 50 1.11 5.09 7.43
C VAL A 50 1.93 3.91 7.93
N VAL A 51 2.17 2.93 7.08
CA VAL A 51 2.96 1.75 7.44
C VAL A 51 4.14 1.69 6.49
N THR A 52 5.33 1.43 7.00
CA THR A 52 6.57 1.34 6.19
C THR A 52 7.20 -0.02 6.39
N PHE A 53 7.46 -0.74 5.30
CA PHE A 53 8.18 -2.02 5.33
C PHE A 53 9.04 -2.21 4.10
N VAL A 54 10.07 -3.05 4.24
CA VAL A 54 11.06 -3.33 3.19
C VAL A 54 11.33 -4.81 3.05
N GLY A 55 11.78 -5.22 1.86
CA GLY A 55 12.20 -6.60 1.59
C GLY A 55 12.50 -6.84 0.11
N PRO A 56 12.75 -8.10 -0.28
CA PRO A 56 12.83 -8.49 -1.68
C PRO A 56 11.49 -8.20 -2.41
N PRO A 57 11.51 -7.85 -3.71
CA PRO A 57 10.32 -7.41 -4.43
C PRO A 57 9.09 -8.32 -4.29
N GLU A 58 9.25 -9.61 -4.51
CA GLU A 58 8.13 -10.57 -4.45
C GLU A 58 7.55 -10.69 -3.04
N ALA A 59 8.39 -10.63 -2.01
CA ALA A 59 7.96 -10.68 -0.62
C ALA A 59 7.18 -9.41 -0.23
N VAL A 60 7.65 -8.24 -0.71
CA VAL A 60 6.97 -6.95 -0.49
C VAL A 60 5.61 -6.93 -1.19
N ILE A 61 5.51 -7.42 -2.43
CA ILE A 61 4.23 -7.51 -3.16
C ILE A 61 3.25 -8.43 -2.42
N GLU A 62 3.70 -9.59 -1.94
CA GLU A 62 2.86 -10.51 -1.17
C GLU A 62 2.38 -9.89 0.15
N ALA A 63 3.27 -9.21 0.89
CA ALA A 63 2.92 -8.52 2.13
C ALA A 63 1.90 -7.39 1.88
N ALA A 64 2.11 -6.57 0.85
CA ALA A 64 1.18 -5.52 0.46
C ALA A 64 -0.19 -6.10 0.11
N PHE A 65 -0.25 -7.16 -0.69
CA PHE A 65 -1.50 -7.82 -1.06
C PHE A 65 -2.27 -8.35 0.16
N ARG A 66 -1.60 -9.05 1.08
CA ARG A 66 -2.25 -9.58 2.30
C ARG A 66 -2.75 -8.46 3.23
N ALA A 67 -1.97 -7.37 3.33
CA ALA A 67 -2.36 -6.20 4.11
C ALA A 67 -3.59 -5.51 3.51
N ILE A 68 -3.62 -5.32 2.17
CA ILE A 68 -4.78 -4.76 1.44
C ILE A 68 -6.03 -5.64 1.64
N ARG A 69 -5.90 -6.96 1.48
CA ARG A 69 -7.01 -7.90 1.70
C ARG A 69 -7.58 -7.78 3.11
N THR A 70 -6.70 -7.69 4.11
CA THR A 70 -7.13 -7.57 5.52
C THR A 70 -7.77 -6.23 5.78
N ALA A 71 -7.17 -5.13 5.29
CA ALA A 71 -7.73 -3.79 5.39
C ALA A 71 -9.15 -3.73 4.80
N ALA A 72 -9.37 -4.35 3.62
CA ALA A 72 -10.69 -4.43 3.00
C ALA A 72 -11.73 -5.21 3.85
N SER A 73 -11.29 -6.14 4.70
CA SER A 73 -12.17 -6.92 5.57
C SER A 73 -12.46 -6.26 6.93
N VAL A 74 -11.53 -5.44 7.44
CA VAL A 74 -11.61 -4.87 8.80
C VAL A 74 -11.99 -3.38 8.84
N ILE A 75 -11.89 -2.68 7.70
CA ILE A 75 -12.21 -1.25 7.59
C ILE A 75 -13.50 -1.08 6.78
N ASP A 76 -14.54 -0.57 7.44
CA ASP A 76 -15.77 -0.15 6.78
C ASP A 76 -15.67 1.34 6.34
N MET A 77 -15.50 1.55 5.04
CA MET A 77 -15.40 2.89 4.46
C MET A 77 -16.70 3.70 4.52
N ALA A 78 -17.86 3.05 4.69
CA ALA A 78 -19.13 3.76 4.86
C ALA A 78 -19.23 4.46 6.23
N GLN A 79 -18.50 3.96 7.22
CA GLN A 79 -18.44 4.53 8.58
C GLN A 79 -17.17 5.37 8.80
N HIS A 80 -16.18 5.26 7.93
CA HIS A 80 -14.90 5.93 8.10
C HIS A 80 -15.01 7.46 7.97
N GLN A 81 -14.51 8.19 8.97
CA GLN A 81 -14.38 9.66 8.96
C GLN A 81 -13.03 10.09 9.51
N GLY A 82 -12.40 11.08 8.88
CA GLY A 82 -11.10 11.62 9.26
C GLY A 82 -10.79 12.89 8.47
N GLU A 83 -9.87 13.72 8.97
CA GLU A 83 -9.50 15.00 8.35
C GLU A 83 -8.73 14.85 7.03
N HIS A 84 -8.16 13.67 6.78
CA HIS A 84 -7.36 13.41 5.59
C HIS A 84 -8.23 12.91 4.42
N PRO A 85 -8.10 13.48 3.20
CA PRO A 85 -8.77 12.95 2.00
C PRO A 85 -8.42 11.48 1.76
N ARG A 86 -9.43 10.65 1.47
CA ARG A 86 -9.27 9.21 1.27
C ARG A 86 -10.30 8.65 0.32
N MET A 87 -9.91 7.66 -0.48
CA MET A 87 -10.80 6.98 -1.44
C MET A 87 -11.10 5.53 -1.04
N GLY A 88 -10.23 4.85 -0.28
CA GLY A 88 -10.38 3.43 0.05
C GLY A 88 -9.81 3.03 1.40
N ALA A 89 -10.11 1.79 1.81
CA ALA A 89 -9.58 1.18 3.04
C ALA A 89 -8.05 1.13 3.01
N THR A 90 -7.48 0.77 1.85
CA THR A 90 -6.12 1.14 1.48
C THR A 90 -6.23 2.30 0.49
N ASP A 91 -5.73 3.47 0.88
CA ASP A 91 -5.89 4.70 0.12
C ASP A 91 -4.79 4.85 -0.95
N VAL A 92 -3.54 4.54 -0.60
CA VAL A 92 -2.42 4.37 -1.54
C VAL A 92 -1.48 3.27 -1.07
N CYS A 93 -0.73 2.69 -2.01
CA CYS A 93 0.26 1.66 -1.76
C CYS A 93 1.47 1.85 -2.71
N PRO A 94 2.33 2.86 -2.47
CA PRO A 94 3.55 3.07 -3.24
C PRO A 94 4.55 1.92 -3.06
N LEU A 95 5.33 1.67 -4.12
CA LEU A 95 6.51 0.82 -4.13
C LEU A 95 7.72 1.66 -4.55
N ILE A 96 8.73 1.75 -3.70
CA ILE A 96 9.89 2.63 -3.87
C ILE A 96 11.15 1.76 -4.01
N PRO A 97 11.93 1.89 -5.10
CA PRO A 97 13.19 1.16 -5.25
C PRO A 97 14.24 1.70 -4.26
N VAL A 98 14.85 0.83 -3.46
CA VAL A 98 15.88 1.20 -2.47
C VAL A 98 17.29 0.78 -2.93
N SER A 99 17.44 -0.46 -3.40
CA SER A 99 18.72 -0.97 -3.90
C SER A 99 18.51 -2.05 -4.94
N GLY A 100 19.34 -2.07 -5.99
CA GLY A 100 19.30 -3.12 -7.01
C GLY A 100 17.98 -3.24 -7.79
N ILE A 101 17.18 -2.17 -7.84
CA ILE A 101 15.89 -2.09 -8.54
C ILE A 101 15.80 -0.73 -9.22
N THR A 102 15.36 -0.68 -10.48
CA THR A 102 15.09 0.57 -11.20
C THR A 102 13.68 1.10 -10.94
N MET A 103 13.41 2.35 -11.32
CA MET A 103 12.07 2.91 -11.21
C MET A 103 11.07 2.19 -12.14
N GLU A 104 11.53 1.74 -13.32
CA GLU A 104 10.73 0.97 -14.26
C GLU A 104 10.34 -0.40 -13.68
N GLU A 105 11.28 -1.09 -13.02
CA GLU A 105 10.99 -2.35 -12.33
C GLU A 105 9.98 -2.15 -11.19
N ALA A 106 10.14 -1.10 -10.38
CA ALA A 106 9.18 -0.73 -9.34
C ALA A 106 7.78 -0.44 -9.91
N ALA A 107 7.70 0.22 -11.06
CA ALA A 107 6.43 0.48 -11.75
C ALA A 107 5.78 -0.82 -12.26
N GLU A 108 6.55 -1.79 -12.77
CA GLU A 108 6.03 -3.11 -13.12
C GLU A 108 5.54 -3.89 -11.89
N TYR A 109 6.25 -3.82 -10.77
CA TYR A 109 5.78 -4.41 -9.51
C TYR A 109 4.46 -3.79 -9.04
N ALA A 110 4.30 -2.47 -9.18
CA ALA A 110 3.05 -1.78 -8.84
C ALA A 110 1.89 -2.22 -9.76
N ARG A 111 2.15 -2.40 -11.06
CA ARG A 111 1.19 -2.96 -12.02
C ARG A 111 0.76 -4.37 -11.63
N ARG A 112 1.72 -5.24 -11.29
CA ARG A 112 1.45 -6.63 -10.85
C ARG A 112 0.62 -6.68 -9.57
N LEU A 113 0.97 -5.88 -8.57
CA LEU A 113 0.18 -5.77 -7.33
C LEU A 113 -1.23 -5.29 -7.62
N GLY A 114 -1.38 -4.21 -8.41
CA GLY A 114 -2.67 -3.63 -8.74
C GLY A 114 -3.57 -4.59 -9.52
N GLN A 115 -3.03 -5.32 -10.50
CA GLN A 115 -3.75 -6.35 -11.25
C GLN A 115 -4.27 -7.43 -10.29
N ARG A 116 -3.40 -7.97 -9.43
CA ARG A 116 -3.77 -9.02 -8.48
C ARG A 116 -4.86 -8.57 -7.50
N VAL A 117 -4.76 -7.35 -6.98
CA VAL A 117 -5.80 -6.74 -6.12
C VAL A 117 -7.13 -6.63 -6.87
N GLY A 118 -7.11 -6.18 -8.12
CA GLY A 118 -8.31 -6.08 -8.95
C GLY A 118 -8.95 -7.43 -9.25
N GLU A 119 -8.15 -8.42 -9.63
CA GLU A 119 -8.62 -9.75 -10.03
C GLU A 119 -9.05 -10.61 -8.85
N GLU A 120 -8.24 -10.69 -7.78
CA GLU A 120 -8.48 -11.59 -6.66
C GLU A 120 -9.42 -11.00 -5.59
N LEU A 121 -9.42 -9.67 -5.41
CA LEU A 121 -10.20 -9.01 -4.36
C LEU A 121 -11.41 -8.24 -4.91
N GLY A 122 -11.51 -8.05 -6.23
CA GLY A 122 -12.58 -7.28 -6.85
C GLY A 122 -12.53 -5.78 -6.52
N ILE A 123 -11.38 -5.27 -6.09
CA ILE A 123 -11.19 -3.87 -5.68
C ILE A 123 -10.73 -3.06 -6.90
N PRO A 124 -11.41 -1.98 -7.30
CA PRO A 124 -10.92 -1.10 -8.37
C PRO A 124 -9.59 -0.45 -7.99
N VAL A 125 -8.58 -0.54 -8.87
CA VAL A 125 -7.24 0.01 -8.64
C VAL A 125 -6.90 1.07 -9.69
N TYR A 126 -6.37 2.20 -9.21
CA TYR A 126 -5.79 3.24 -10.04
C TYR A 126 -4.27 3.24 -9.88
N LEU A 127 -3.56 3.05 -10.99
CA LEU A 127 -2.11 3.18 -11.04
C LEU A 127 -1.74 4.65 -11.27
N TYR A 128 -0.74 5.12 -10.52
CA TYR A 128 -0.33 6.53 -10.48
C TYR A 128 1.19 6.71 -10.62
N GLU A 129 1.64 7.96 -10.81
CA GLU A 129 3.04 8.32 -11.08
C GLU A 129 3.70 7.44 -12.17
N ALA A 130 4.86 6.84 -11.89
CA ALA A 130 5.60 5.99 -12.82
C ALA A 130 4.82 4.72 -13.27
N ALA A 131 3.82 4.30 -12.49
CA ALA A 131 2.97 3.18 -12.83
C ALA A 131 1.74 3.57 -13.67
N ALA A 132 1.45 4.87 -13.81
CA ALA A 132 0.24 5.36 -14.46
C ALA A 132 0.11 4.90 -15.92
N THR A 133 -1.04 4.31 -16.25
CA THR A 133 -1.36 3.86 -17.62
C THR A 133 -1.95 4.96 -18.49
N ARG A 134 -2.29 6.11 -17.91
CA ARG A 134 -2.87 7.28 -18.59
C ARG A 134 -2.24 8.56 -18.02
N PRO A 135 -1.91 9.58 -18.84
CA PRO A 135 -1.25 10.81 -18.37
C PRO A 135 -1.97 11.51 -17.21
N GLU A 136 -3.31 11.53 -17.24
CA GLU A 136 -4.17 12.14 -16.23
C GLU A 136 -4.15 11.43 -14.87
N ARG A 137 -3.64 10.19 -14.81
CA ARG A 137 -3.50 9.42 -13.57
C ARG A 137 -2.13 9.59 -12.91
N ARG A 138 -1.24 10.41 -13.46
CA ARG A 138 0.08 10.62 -12.84
C ARG A 138 -0.04 11.25 -11.46
N ASN A 139 -0.82 12.32 -11.33
CA ASN A 139 -0.96 13.06 -10.08
C ASN A 139 -2.00 12.41 -9.15
N LEU A 140 -1.56 12.01 -7.96
CA LEU A 140 -2.42 11.41 -6.94
C LEU A 140 -3.60 12.29 -6.53
N ALA A 141 -3.41 13.61 -6.41
CA ALA A 141 -4.47 14.53 -6.05
C ALA A 141 -5.57 14.57 -7.13
N THR A 142 -5.20 14.39 -8.40
CA THR A 142 -6.16 14.27 -9.51
C THR A 142 -6.97 12.97 -9.43
N ILE A 143 -6.36 11.85 -9.01
CA ILE A 143 -7.08 10.58 -8.81
C ILE A 143 -8.05 10.68 -7.62
N ARG A 144 -7.64 11.38 -6.56
CA ARG A 144 -8.46 11.60 -5.35
C ARG A 144 -9.48 12.71 -5.50
N ALA A 145 -9.46 13.47 -6.59
CA ALA A 145 -10.41 14.54 -6.84
C ALA A 145 -11.78 13.93 -7.15
N GLY A 146 -12.65 13.96 -6.15
CA GLY A 146 -14.09 13.70 -6.23
C GLY A 146 -14.85 14.92 -5.74
#